data_AF-A0AAE9I3W6-F1
#
_entry.id   AF-A0AAE9I3W6-F1
#
_cell.length_a   1.000
_cell.length_b   1.000
_cell.length_c   1.000
_cell.angle_alpha   90.00
_cell.angle_beta   90.00
_cell.angle_gamma   90.00
#
_symmetry.space_group_name_H-M   'P 1'
#
loop_
_entity.id
_entity.type
_entity.pdbx_description
1 polymer ?
#
loop_
_entity_poly.entity_id
_entity_poly.type
_entity_poly.pdbx_seq_one_letter_code
_entity_poly.pdbx_strand_id
1 'polypeptide(L)'
;MTHYWEGNLLLHLAQPLFRILDELSPALKSMARLEWLKREARKRLVYLQRAGAAVNLPPEAVEAVRYCFCTALDQAGSRVQGASGSCRGVWLQDSLLREYYGSADTGQQCRTWILQLREAPEIGTHALAVIAALVARGLRDEHGAPLPDTAPRVRPPVPAVVEEEPVPALVAEPEPHSAMPWRWIAVVLVALVLSLSLAHVIVGLFVVG
;
A
#
# COMPACT_ATOMS: atom_id res chain seq x y z
N MET A 1 -21.07 12.98 13.14
CA MET A 1 -20.13 12.20 12.30
C MET A 1 -20.33 12.68 10.87
N THR A 2 -19.39 13.50 10.42
CA THR A 2 -19.51 14.38 9.24
C THR A 2 -19.27 13.64 7.92
N HIS A 3 -19.81 14.21 6.84
CA HIS A 3 -19.77 13.79 5.43
C HIS A 3 -18.36 13.55 4.86
N TYR A 4 -17.68 12.45 5.24
CA TYR A 4 -16.39 12.05 4.64
C TYR A 4 -16.53 11.05 3.46
N TRP A 5 -17.76 10.66 3.11
CA TRP A 5 -18.03 9.59 2.13
C TRP A 5 -18.29 10.09 0.70
N GLU A 6 -18.73 11.35 0.53
CA GLU A 6 -18.89 11.96 -0.78
C GLU A 6 -17.53 12.42 -1.30
N GLY A 7 -16.83 11.55 -2.04
CA GLY A 7 -15.58 11.89 -2.73
C GLY A 7 -14.41 10.92 -2.51
N ASN A 8 -14.51 9.96 -1.58
CA ASN A 8 -13.43 8.98 -1.38
C ASN A 8 -13.56 7.82 -2.39
N LEU A 9 -12.92 7.98 -3.55
CA LEU A 9 -12.92 6.97 -4.62
C LEU A 9 -12.33 5.63 -4.17
N LEU A 10 -11.30 5.64 -3.31
CA LEU A 10 -10.69 4.42 -2.79
C LEU A 10 -11.67 3.63 -1.90
N LEU A 11 -12.45 4.34 -1.07
CA LEU A 11 -13.51 3.75 -0.25
C LEU A 11 -14.64 3.18 -1.12
N HIS A 12 -14.98 3.83 -2.23
CA HIS A 12 -15.96 3.33 -3.20
C HIS A 12 -15.47 2.02 -3.85
N LEU A 13 -14.24 2.01 -4.35
CA LEU A 13 -13.62 0.82 -4.95
C LEU A 13 -13.48 -0.34 -3.94
N ALA A 14 -13.30 -0.04 -2.66
CA ALA A 14 -13.17 -1.01 -1.59
C ALA A 14 -14.51 -1.62 -1.12
N GLN A 15 -15.67 -1.07 -1.48
CA GLN A 15 -16.98 -1.54 -1.00
C GLN A 15 -17.22 -3.05 -1.17
N PRO A 16 -16.90 -3.67 -2.32
CA PRO A 16 -17.07 -5.12 -2.47
C PRO A 16 -16.23 -5.94 -1.49
N LEU A 17 -15.03 -5.49 -1.14
CA LEU A 17 -14.17 -6.17 -0.17
C LEU A 17 -14.73 -6.07 1.25
N PHE A 18 -15.30 -4.92 1.63
CA PHE A 18 -16.00 -4.79 2.91
C PHE A 18 -17.18 -5.76 3.03
N ARG A 19 -17.98 -5.93 1.97
CA ARG A 19 -19.09 -6.90 1.99
C ARG A 19 -18.61 -8.33 2.19
N ILE A 20 -17.49 -8.71 1.58
CA ILE A 20 -16.88 -10.03 1.77
C ILE A 20 -16.41 -10.18 3.21
N LEU A 21 -15.72 -9.17 3.76
CA LEU A 21 -15.25 -9.17 5.14
C LEU A 21 -16.40 -9.29 6.15
N ASP A 22 -17.49 -8.55 5.93
CA ASP A 22 -18.68 -8.58 6.80
C ASP A 22 -19.38 -9.96 6.76
N GLU A 23 -19.22 -10.72 5.69
CA GLU A 23 -19.76 -12.08 5.57
C GLU A 23 -18.87 -13.16 6.23
N LEU A 24 -17.56 -12.90 6.36
CA LEU A 24 -16.61 -13.77 7.06
C LEU A 24 -16.82 -13.69 8.58
N SER A 25 -17.86 -14.36 9.05
CA SER A 25 -18.22 -14.44 10.46
C SER A 25 -18.05 -15.85 11.03
N PRO A 26 -17.90 -16.01 12.36
CA PRO A 26 -17.93 -17.33 13.00
C PRO A 26 -19.22 -18.12 12.74
N ALA A 27 -20.30 -17.45 12.37
CA ALA A 27 -21.58 -18.08 12.04
C ALA A 27 -21.61 -18.72 10.63
N LEU A 28 -20.61 -18.46 9.78
CA LEU A 28 -20.52 -19.05 8.45
C LEU A 28 -20.19 -20.55 8.55
N LYS A 29 -21.17 -21.40 8.20
CA LYS A 29 -21.04 -22.87 8.28
C LYS A 29 -20.71 -23.56 6.96
N SER A 30 -20.94 -22.89 5.83
CA SER A 30 -20.81 -23.49 4.49
C SER A 30 -19.38 -23.36 3.95
N MET A 31 -18.68 -24.49 3.78
CA MET A 31 -17.36 -24.54 3.16
C MET A 31 -17.38 -24.02 1.72
N ALA A 32 -18.39 -24.42 0.94
CA ALA A 32 -18.54 -23.96 -0.44
C ALA A 32 -18.67 -22.43 -0.52
N ARG A 33 -19.36 -21.82 0.45
CA ARG A 33 -19.50 -20.36 0.53
C ARG A 33 -18.20 -19.69 0.95
N LEU A 34 -17.47 -20.24 1.93
CA LEU A 34 -16.15 -19.77 2.33
C LEU A 34 -15.16 -19.77 1.15
N GLU A 35 -15.13 -20.86 0.39
CA GLU A 35 -14.32 -21.01 -0.81
C GLU A 35 -14.70 -20.00 -1.90
N TRP A 36 -15.99 -19.76 -2.08
CA TRP A 36 -16.47 -18.72 -3.00
C TRP A 36 -16.02 -17.32 -2.54
N LEU A 37 -16.16 -17.01 -1.24
CA LEU A 37 -15.74 -15.72 -0.67
C LEU A 37 -14.23 -15.51 -0.85
N LYS A 38 -13.41 -16.55 -0.66
CA LYS A 38 -11.96 -16.47 -0.86
C LYS A 38 -11.60 -16.19 -2.32
N ARG A 39 -12.25 -16.87 -3.28
CA ARG A 39 -12.07 -16.59 -4.71
C ARG A 39 -12.54 -15.18 -5.10
N GLU A 40 -13.67 -14.75 -4.54
CA GLU A 40 -14.19 -13.41 -4.80
C GLU A 40 -13.27 -12.33 -4.20
N ALA A 41 -12.72 -12.55 -3.01
CA ALA A 41 -11.74 -11.66 -2.38
C ALA A 41 -10.52 -11.43 -3.30
N ARG A 42 -9.93 -12.51 -3.85
CA ARG A 42 -8.83 -12.42 -4.82
C ARG A 42 -9.18 -11.53 -6.01
N LYS A 43 -10.34 -11.79 -6.64
CA LYS A 43 -10.81 -10.98 -7.77
C LYS A 43 -10.94 -9.51 -7.41
N ARG A 44 -11.50 -9.21 -6.22
CA ARG A 44 -11.71 -7.84 -5.77
C ARG A 44 -10.42 -7.14 -5.36
N LEU A 45 -9.44 -7.84 -4.80
CA LEU A 45 -8.11 -7.29 -4.52
C LEU A 45 -7.39 -6.91 -5.81
N VAL A 46 -7.42 -7.78 -6.83
CA VAL A 46 -6.86 -7.47 -8.15
C VAL A 46 -7.60 -6.30 -8.81
N TYR A 47 -8.93 -6.27 -8.71
CA TYR A 47 -9.74 -5.17 -9.23
C TYR A 47 -9.39 -3.84 -8.54
N LEU A 48 -9.28 -3.82 -7.21
CA LEU A 48 -8.91 -2.63 -6.44
C LEU A 48 -7.60 -2.02 -6.96
N GLN A 49 -6.58 -2.87 -7.18
CA GLN A 49 -5.29 -2.43 -7.69
C GLN A 49 -5.38 -1.88 -9.13
N ARG A 50 -6.04 -2.60 -10.03
CA ARG A 50 -6.20 -2.18 -11.44
C ARG A 50 -7.05 -0.92 -11.59
N ALA A 51 -8.16 -0.85 -10.87
CA ALA A 51 -9.05 0.30 -10.89
C ALA A 51 -8.37 1.52 -10.27
N GLY A 52 -7.65 1.35 -9.16
CA GLY A 52 -6.87 2.41 -8.55
C GLY A 52 -5.82 2.99 -9.50
N ALA A 53 -5.10 2.12 -10.25
CA ALA A 53 -4.19 2.58 -11.29
C ALA A 53 -4.93 3.32 -12.43
N ALA A 54 -6.06 2.79 -12.90
CA ALA A 54 -6.82 3.39 -14.01
C ALA A 54 -7.38 4.79 -13.70
N VAL A 55 -7.60 5.10 -12.42
CA VAL A 55 -8.08 6.42 -11.96
C VAL A 55 -6.97 7.25 -11.29
N ASN A 56 -5.70 6.87 -11.47
CA ASN A 56 -4.52 7.57 -10.95
C ASN A 56 -4.53 7.80 -9.42
N LEU A 57 -5.02 6.82 -8.65
CA LEU A 57 -4.83 6.84 -7.20
C LEU A 57 -3.35 6.61 -6.85
N PRO A 58 -2.82 7.21 -5.76
CA PRO A 58 -1.44 6.98 -5.36
C PRO A 58 -1.17 5.48 -5.14
N PRO A 59 -0.15 4.90 -5.80
CA PRO A 59 0.09 3.46 -5.73
C PRO A 59 0.41 2.99 -4.32
N GLU A 60 1.11 3.80 -3.51
CA GLU A 60 1.42 3.51 -2.12
C GLU A 60 0.15 3.43 -1.25
N ALA A 61 -0.82 4.32 -1.49
CA ALA A 61 -2.11 4.31 -0.79
C ALA A 61 -2.93 3.06 -1.14
N VAL A 62 -2.96 2.69 -2.42
CA VAL A 62 -3.67 1.48 -2.88
C VAL A 62 -3.00 0.23 -2.32
N GLU A 63 -1.67 0.19 -2.31
CA GLU A 63 -0.90 -0.95 -1.80
C GLU A 63 -1.07 -1.14 -0.29
N ALA A 64 -1.02 -0.05 0.48
CA ALA A 64 -1.29 -0.07 1.92
C ALA A 64 -2.70 -0.62 2.23
N VAL A 65 -3.71 -0.14 1.49
CA VAL A 65 -5.09 -0.61 1.66
C VAL A 65 -5.22 -2.08 1.26
N ARG A 66 -4.60 -2.51 0.16
CA ARG A 66 -4.62 -3.90 -0.29
C ARG A 66 -3.97 -4.84 0.73
N TYR A 67 -2.81 -4.47 1.27
CA TYR A 67 -2.15 -5.21 2.35
C TYR A 67 -3.08 -5.36 3.55
N CYS A 68 -3.65 -4.24 4.03
CA CYS A 68 -4.55 -4.25 5.19
C CYS A 68 -5.82 -5.07 4.96
N PHE A 69 -6.36 -5.10 3.73
CA PHE A 69 -7.47 -6.00 3.39
C PHE A 69 -7.06 -7.46 3.43
N CYS A 70 -5.91 -7.84 2.87
CA CYS A 70 -5.40 -9.22 2.97
C CYS A 70 -5.31 -9.64 4.44
N THR A 71 -4.73 -8.79 5.29
CA THR A 71 -4.66 -9.02 6.73
C THR A 71 -6.04 -9.18 7.37
N ALA A 72 -6.96 -8.24 7.14
CA ALA A 72 -8.28 -8.27 7.75
C ALA A 72 -9.09 -9.51 7.33
N LEU A 73 -9.03 -9.86 6.05
CA LEU A 73 -9.69 -11.03 5.48
C LEU A 73 -9.08 -12.32 6.03
N ASP A 74 -7.75 -12.41 6.17
CA ASP A 74 -7.09 -13.57 6.76
C ASP A 74 -7.42 -13.72 8.25
N GLN A 75 -7.43 -12.62 9.01
CA GLN A 75 -7.85 -12.61 10.41
C GLN A 75 -9.32 -13.04 10.54
N ALA A 76 -10.23 -12.55 9.68
CA ALA A 76 -11.64 -12.94 9.70
C ALA A 76 -11.85 -14.40 9.27
N GLY A 77 -11.23 -14.82 8.17
CA GLY A 77 -11.27 -16.19 7.67
C GLY A 77 -10.73 -17.22 8.67
N SER A 78 -9.69 -16.86 9.43
CA SER A 78 -9.13 -17.71 10.49
C SER A 78 -10.11 -18.00 11.64
N ARG A 79 -11.14 -17.15 11.81
CA ARG A 79 -12.17 -17.29 12.84
C ARG A 79 -13.37 -18.11 12.36
N VAL A 80 -13.45 -18.45 11.07
CA VAL A 80 -14.52 -19.29 10.51
C VAL A 80 -14.26 -20.75 10.89
N GLN A 81 -15.13 -21.32 11.72
CA GLN A 81 -14.97 -22.70 12.20
C GLN A 81 -15.67 -23.71 11.27
N GLY A 82 -16.79 -23.35 10.64
CA GLY A 82 -17.61 -24.32 9.91
C GLY A 82 -18.33 -25.29 10.83
N ALA A 83 -19.18 -26.16 10.28
CA ALA A 83 -19.89 -27.17 11.08
C ALA A 83 -18.95 -28.26 11.66
N SER A 84 -17.83 -28.54 11.00
CA SER A 84 -16.86 -29.58 11.34
C SER A 84 -15.58 -29.04 12.00
N GLY A 85 -15.47 -27.73 12.25
CA GLY A 85 -14.23 -27.10 12.75
C GLY A 85 -13.10 -26.98 11.71
N SER A 86 -13.26 -27.55 10.52
CA SER A 86 -12.18 -27.67 9.52
C SER A 86 -12.03 -26.47 8.58
N CYS A 87 -12.99 -25.53 8.55
CA CYS A 87 -12.95 -24.36 7.66
C CYS A 87 -11.72 -23.48 7.87
N ARG A 88 -11.27 -23.33 9.13
CA ARG A 88 -10.08 -22.54 9.48
C ARG A 88 -8.83 -23.02 8.75
N GLY A 89 -8.62 -24.34 8.71
CA GLY A 89 -7.45 -24.94 8.06
C GLY A 89 -7.41 -24.64 6.56
N VAL A 90 -8.57 -24.72 5.91
CA VAL A 90 -8.70 -24.47 4.46
C VAL A 90 -8.40 -23.01 4.10
N TRP A 91 -8.87 -22.04 4.92
CA TRP A 91 -8.52 -20.65 4.67
C TRP A 91 -7.01 -20.40 4.79
N LEU A 92 -6.40 -20.91 5.87
CA LEU A 92 -5.01 -20.61 6.22
C LEU A 92 -3.95 -21.34 5.39
N GLN A 93 -4.30 -22.43 4.70
CA GLN A 93 -3.36 -23.11 3.78
C GLN A 93 -2.83 -22.13 2.71
N ASP A 94 -3.73 -21.35 2.12
CA ASP A 94 -3.40 -20.35 1.12
C ASP A 94 -3.91 -18.95 1.54
N SER A 95 -3.45 -18.44 2.68
CA SER A 95 -3.80 -17.10 3.16
C SER A 95 -3.45 -16.02 2.12
N LEU A 96 -4.25 -14.96 2.04
CA LEU A 96 -4.08 -13.88 1.06
C LEU A 96 -2.77 -13.11 1.24
N LEU A 97 -2.31 -12.93 2.49
CA LEU A 97 -1.00 -12.31 2.77
C LEU A 97 0.15 -13.16 2.20
N ARG A 98 0.13 -14.48 2.42
CA ARG A 98 1.13 -15.39 1.85
C ARG A 98 1.13 -15.33 0.32
N GLU A 99 -0.06 -15.36 -0.28
CA GLU A 99 -0.23 -15.35 -1.73
C GLU A 99 0.32 -14.07 -2.39
N TYR A 100 0.02 -12.90 -1.81
CA TYR A 100 0.36 -11.62 -2.44
C TYR A 100 1.66 -10.98 -1.96
N TYR A 101 2.12 -11.33 -0.75
CA TYR A 101 3.26 -10.68 -0.09
C TYR A 101 4.35 -11.66 0.35
N GLY A 102 4.16 -12.97 0.15
CA GLY A 102 5.11 -14.00 0.61
C GLY A 102 5.27 -14.06 2.14
N SER A 103 4.43 -13.33 2.88
CA SER A 103 4.49 -13.23 4.34
C SER A 103 3.52 -14.24 4.96
N ALA A 104 4.02 -15.01 5.92
CA ALA A 104 3.18 -15.87 6.76
C ALA A 104 2.60 -15.11 7.97
N ASP A 105 2.87 -13.80 8.07
CA ASP A 105 2.57 -12.99 9.24
C ASP A 105 1.12 -12.54 9.24
N THR A 106 0.63 -12.16 10.41
CA THR A 106 -0.77 -11.81 10.67
C THR A 106 -1.03 -10.29 10.61
N GLY A 107 -0.22 -9.52 9.87
CA GLY A 107 -0.41 -8.08 9.71
C GLY A 107 0.72 -7.16 10.15
N GLN A 108 1.96 -7.65 10.22
CA GLN A 108 3.10 -6.91 10.78
C GLN A 108 3.33 -5.53 10.15
N GLN A 109 2.99 -5.35 8.87
CA GLN A 109 3.20 -4.07 8.19
C GLN A 109 2.01 -3.10 8.35
N CYS A 110 0.86 -3.51 8.90
CA CYS A 110 -0.30 -2.62 9.06
C CYS A 110 0.05 -1.38 9.88
N ARG A 111 0.80 -1.54 10.97
CA ARG A 111 1.25 -0.43 11.81
C ARG A 111 2.16 0.53 11.04
N THR A 112 3.12 -0.02 10.30
CA THR A 112 4.06 0.76 9.47
C THR A 112 3.33 1.56 8.41
N TRP A 113 2.40 0.93 7.68
CA TRP A 113 1.58 1.61 6.68
C TRP A 113 0.79 2.78 7.27
N ILE A 114 0.12 2.57 8.42
CA ILE A 114 -0.64 3.63 9.09
C ILE A 114 0.29 4.80 9.46
N LEU A 115 1.46 4.52 10.04
CA LEU A 115 2.40 5.59 10.41
C LEU A 115 2.90 6.37 9.19
N GLN A 116 3.24 5.69 8.10
CA GLN A 116 3.69 6.34 6.86
C GLN A 116 2.59 7.21 6.23
N LEU A 117 1.36 6.70 6.13
CA LEU A 117 0.24 7.45 5.55
C LEU A 117 -0.13 8.69 6.39
N ARG A 118 0.09 8.66 7.71
CA ARG A 118 -0.18 9.82 8.58
C ARG A 118 0.79 10.97 8.37
N GLU A 119 2.03 10.68 7.97
CA GLU A 119 3.04 11.69 7.69
C GLU A 119 2.89 12.30 6.28
N ALA A 120 2.05 11.72 5.41
CA ALA A 120 1.77 12.19 4.05
C ALA A 120 0.26 12.41 3.82
N PRO A 121 -0.38 13.46 4.40
CA PRO A 121 -1.84 13.65 4.39
C PRO A 121 -2.46 13.69 2.98
N GLU A 122 -1.75 14.26 2.01
CA GLU A 122 -2.15 14.34 0.60
C GLU A 122 -2.38 12.97 -0.06
N ILE A 123 -1.63 11.95 0.35
CA ILE A 123 -1.76 10.57 -0.14
C ILE A 123 -2.58 9.74 0.85
N GLY A 124 -2.38 9.98 2.15
CA GLY A 124 -2.82 9.13 3.23
C GLY A 124 -4.28 9.28 3.62
N THR A 125 -4.91 10.44 3.42
CA THR A 125 -6.26 10.71 3.96
C THR A 125 -7.30 9.68 3.48
N HIS A 126 -7.32 9.36 2.19
CA HIS A 126 -8.28 8.40 1.65
C HIS A 126 -7.99 6.96 2.07
N ALA A 127 -6.73 6.55 2.08
CA ALA A 127 -6.31 5.22 2.53
C ALA A 127 -6.57 5.02 4.02
N LEU A 128 -6.24 5.99 4.86
CA LEU A 128 -6.49 5.96 6.29
C LEU A 128 -7.97 5.84 6.62
N ALA A 129 -8.86 6.48 5.85
CA ALA A 129 -10.30 6.31 6.03
C ALA A 129 -10.76 4.86 5.74
N VAL A 130 -10.18 4.20 4.73
CA VAL A 130 -10.45 2.78 4.45
C VAL A 130 -9.89 1.89 5.56
N ILE A 131 -8.67 2.16 6.03
CA ILE A 131 -8.04 1.40 7.11
C ILE A 131 -8.80 1.60 8.43
N ALA A 132 -9.31 2.80 8.72
CA ALA A 132 -10.18 3.06 9.87
C ALA A 132 -11.43 2.15 9.84
N ALA A 133 -12.05 2.03 8.67
CA ALA A 133 -13.20 1.16 8.47
C ALA A 133 -12.85 -0.34 8.60
N LEU A 134 -11.61 -0.74 8.34
CA LEU A 134 -11.10 -2.10 8.61
C LEU A 134 -10.84 -2.32 10.10
N VAL A 135 -10.24 -1.36 10.80
CA VAL A 135 -10.01 -1.41 12.26
C VAL A 135 -11.33 -1.55 13.01
N ALA A 136 -12.35 -0.80 12.60
CA ALA A 136 -13.72 -0.90 13.13
C ALA A 136 -14.34 -2.29 12.92
N ARG A 137 -13.92 -3.02 11.87
CA ARG A 137 -14.35 -4.41 11.58
C ARG A 137 -13.46 -5.48 12.20
N GLY A 138 -12.51 -5.09 13.05
CA GLY A 138 -11.69 -6.05 13.78
C GLY A 138 -10.33 -6.33 13.18
N LEU A 139 -9.83 -5.50 12.25
CA LEU A 139 -8.40 -5.52 11.89
C LEU A 139 -7.56 -5.19 13.12
N ARG A 140 -6.55 -6.03 13.37
CA ARG A 140 -5.57 -5.89 14.46
C ARG A 140 -4.16 -6.03 13.91
N ASP A 141 -3.17 -5.66 14.72
CA ASP A 141 -1.78 -5.97 14.39
C ASP A 141 -1.47 -7.47 14.53
N GLU A 142 -0.23 -7.85 14.24
CA GLU A 142 0.24 -9.23 14.24
C GLU A 142 0.07 -9.93 15.60
N HIS A 143 0.02 -9.17 16.69
CA HIS A 143 -0.18 -9.66 18.06
C HIS A 143 -1.65 -9.61 18.50
N GLY A 144 -2.56 -9.16 17.64
CA GLY A 144 -3.97 -8.96 17.98
C GLY A 144 -4.24 -7.67 18.76
N ALA A 145 -3.24 -6.80 18.91
CA ALA A 145 -3.38 -5.53 19.60
C ALA A 145 -4.04 -4.47 18.70
N PRO A 146 -4.64 -3.42 19.28
CA PRO A 146 -5.19 -2.31 18.52
C PRO A 146 -4.11 -1.59 17.68
N LEU A 147 -4.49 -1.23 16.46
CA LEU A 147 -3.66 -0.41 15.58
C LEU A 147 -3.68 1.07 16.01
N PRO A 148 -2.66 1.87 15.62
CA PRO A 148 -2.62 3.30 15.91
C PRO A 148 -3.85 4.03 15.36
N ASP A 149 -4.12 5.21 15.93
CA ASP A 149 -5.13 6.12 15.40
C ASP A 149 -4.87 6.41 13.91
N THR A 150 -5.91 6.27 13.11
CA THR A 150 -5.91 6.49 11.66
C THR A 150 -6.18 7.95 11.30
N ALA A 151 -6.41 8.84 12.27
CA ALA A 151 -6.53 10.27 12.00
C ALA A 151 -5.23 10.81 11.34
N PRO A 152 -5.33 11.56 10.22
CA PRO A 152 -4.19 12.23 9.62
C PRO A 152 -3.50 13.13 10.64
N ARG A 153 -2.17 13.20 10.59
CA ARG A 153 -1.44 14.11 11.45
C ARG A 153 -1.68 15.53 10.95
N VAL A 154 -2.40 16.33 11.72
CA VAL A 154 -2.49 17.78 11.48
C VAL A 154 -1.12 18.35 11.83
N ARG A 155 -0.34 18.72 10.82
CA ARG A 155 0.90 19.46 11.05
C ARG A 155 0.49 20.81 11.65
N PRO A 156 0.95 21.19 12.85
CA PRO A 156 0.71 22.54 13.34
C PRO A 156 1.24 23.52 12.29
N PRO A 157 0.54 24.65 12.04
CA PRO A 157 1.05 25.66 11.12
C PRO A 157 2.46 25.99 11.58
N VAL A 158 3.42 25.83 10.67
CA VAL A 158 4.78 26.33 10.92
C VAL A 158 4.59 27.81 11.21
N PRO A 159 4.97 28.32 12.40
CA PRO A 159 4.91 29.75 12.64
C PRO A 159 5.67 30.40 11.49
N ALA A 160 5.00 31.28 10.75
CA ALA A 160 5.64 32.04 9.69
C ALA A 160 6.92 32.62 10.31
N VAL A 161 8.07 32.16 9.86
CA VAL A 161 9.32 32.82 10.17
C VAL A 161 9.15 34.19 9.55
N VAL A 162 8.88 35.18 10.40
CA VAL A 162 8.98 36.58 10.02
C VAL A 162 10.45 36.75 9.69
N GLU A 163 10.79 36.74 8.41
CA GLU A 163 12.06 37.25 7.93
C GLU A 163 12.09 38.75 8.28
N GLU A 164 12.53 39.07 9.49
CA GLU A 164 13.12 40.38 9.73
C GLU A 164 14.47 40.38 9.04
N GLU A 165 14.47 40.91 7.82
CA GLU A 165 15.66 41.33 7.09
C GLU A 165 16.21 42.61 7.75
N PRO A 166 17.48 42.62 8.23
CA PRO A 166 18.26 43.83 8.21
C PRO A 166 19.30 43.69 7.11
N VAL A 167 19.14 44.48 6.05
CA VAL A 167 20.20 44.74 5.08
C VAL A 167 21.32 45.51 5.78
N PRO A 168 22.57 45.05 5.69
CA PRO A 168 23.64 45.97 5.36
C PRO A 168 24.36 45.51 4.09
N ALA A 169 24.50 46.46 3.17
CA ALA A 169 25.29 46.35 1.97
C ALA A 169 26.75 46.02 2.33
N LEU A 170 27.25 44.88 1.86
CA LEU A 170 28.67 44.72 1.59
C LEU A 170 28.84 43.95 0.28
N VAL A 171 29.43 44.65 -0.68
CA VAL A 171 29.88 44.16 -1.97
C VAL A 171 30.87 43.01 -1.74
N ALA A 172 30.57 41.83 -2.28
CA ALA A 172 31.52 40.74 -2.44
C ALA A 172 31.39 40.16 -3.86
N GLU A 173 32.55 40.10 -4.50
CA GLU A 173 32.87 39.68 -5.87
C GLU A 173 32.18 38.39 -6.37
N PRO A 174 32.00 38.23 -7.70
CA PRO A 174 31.43 37.01 -8.27
C PRO A 174 32.47 35.87 -8.32
N GLU A 175 32.33 34.91 -7.40
CA GLU A 175 33.06 33.63 -7.47
C GLU A 175 32.46 32.72 -8.57
N PRO A 176 33.31 31.92 -9.25
CA PRO A 176 33.01 31.33 -10.55
C PRO A 176 32.09 30.11 -10.47
N HIS A 177 31.27 29.97 -11.52
CA HIS A 177 30.39 28.86 -11.77
C HIS A 177 31.07 27.50 -11.57
N SER A 178 30.55 26.74 -10.59
CA SER A 178 30.79 25.33 -10.40
C SER A 178 30.49 24.58 -11.70
N ALA A 179 31.56 24.16 -12.37
CA ALA A 179 31.50 23.31 -13.53
C ALA A 179 30.89 21.95 -13.15
N MET A 180 29.78 21.63 -13.80
CA MET A 180 29.13 20.32 -13.76
C MET A 180 30.19 19.23 -14.03
N PRO A 181 30.34 18.22 -13.15
CA PRO A 181 31.43 17.26 -13.25
C PRO A 181 31.24 16.32 -14.45
N TRP A 182 31.83 16.67 -15.59
CA TRP A 182 31.89 15.89 -16.85
C TRP A 182 32.30 14.41 -16.65
N ARG A 183 32.95 14.09 -15.52
CA ARG A 183 33.34 12.73 -15.14
C ARG A 183 32.14 11.77 -15.01
N TRP A 184 30.95 12.25 -14.63
CA TRP A 184 29.77 11.38 -14.53
C TRP A 184 29.11 11.10 -15.88
N ILE A 185 29.15 12.05 -16.82
CA ILE A 185 28.62 11.87 -18.19
C ILE A 185 29.41 10.77 -18.92
N ALA A 186 30.74 10.77 -18.78
CA ALA A 186 31.59 9.74 -19.37
C ALA A 186 31.29 8.33 -18.79
N VAL A 187 31.04 8.21 -17.48
CA VAL A 187 30.71 6.93 -16.83
C VAL A 187 29.35 6.41 -17.30
N VAL A 188 28.34 7.28 -17.41
CA VAL A 188 27.01 6.89 -17.92
C VAL A 188 27.09 6.45 -19.38
N LEU A 189 27.85 7.15 -20.23
CA LEU A 189 28.01 6.79 -21.64
C LEU A 189 28.73 5.45 -21.83
N VAL A 190 29.80 5.17 -21.07
CA VAL A 190 30.52 3.90 -21.14
C VAL A 190 29.62 2.73 -20.68
N ALA A 191 28.83 2.91 -19.62
CA ALA A 191 27.89 1.90 -19.16
C ALA A 191 26.76 1.63 -20.20
N LEU A 192 26.31 2.67 -20.89
CA LEU A 192 25.27 2.54 -21.92
C LEU A 192 25.78 1.81 -23.17
N VAL A 193 27.03 2.04 -23.58
CA VAL A 193 27.66 1.30 -24.70
C VAL A 193 27.88 -0.17 -24.35
N LEU A 194 28.37 -0.47 -23.13
CA LEU A 194 28.57 -1.85 -22.67
C LEU A 194 27.26 -2.65 -22.60
N SER A 195 26.17 -2.03 -22.15
CA SER A 195 24.86 -2.69 -22.10
C SER A 195 24.26 -2.94 -23.48
N LEU A 196 24.43 -2.02 -24.45
CA LEU A 196 24.01 -2.25 -25.83
C LEU A 196 24.82 -3.36 -26.52
N SER A 197 26.13 -3.45 -26.26
CA SER A 197 26.97 -4.53 -26.81
C SER A 197 26.58 -5.90 -26.24
N LEU A 198 26.28 -5.99 -24.94
CA LEU A 198 25.82 -7.23 -24.32
C LEU A 198 24.49 -7.71 -24.91
N ALA A 199 23.56 -6.78 -25.17
CA ALA A 199 22.27 -7.10 -25.80
C ALA A 199 22.44 -7.65 -27.23
N HIS A 200 23.36 -7.08 -28.02
CA HIS A 200 23.62 -7.58 -29.39
C HIS A 200 24.28 -8.96 -29.40
N VAL A 201 25.15 -9.27 -28.45
CA VAL A 201 25.76 -10.60 -28.33
C VAL A 201 24.72 -11.66 -27.95
N ILE A 202 23.82 -11.35 -27.01
CA ILE A 202 22.75 -12.28 -26.61
C ILE A 202 21.80 -12.55 -27.78
N VAL A 203 21.38 -11.51 -28.51
CA VAL A 203 20.49 -11.68 -29.67
C VAL A 203 21.20 -12.45 -30.80
N GLY A 204 22.50 -12.23 -31.04
CA GLY A 204 23.26 -12.97 -32.04
C GLY A 204 23.40 -14.47 -31.73
N LEU A 205 23.52 -14.84 -30.45
CA LEU A 205 23.60 -16.23 -30.00
C LEU A 205 22.28 -17.01 -30.19
N PHE A 206 21.13 -16.33 -30.18
CA PHE A 206 19.82 -16.96 -30.37
C PHE A 206 19.39 -17.10 -31.84
N VAL A 207 20.06 -16.40 -32.78
CA VAL A 207 19.71 -16.44 -34.21
C VAL A 207 20.53 -17.49 -35.00
N VAL A 208 21.61 -18.02 -34.41
CA VAL A 208 22.52 -18.99 -35.06
C VAL A 208 22.47 -20.38 -34.38
N GLY A 209 21.56 -20.58 -33.41
CA GLY A 209 21.35 -21.85 -32.72
C GLY A 209 20.11 -22.60 -33.18
#